data_AF-A0A3D0XLP0-F1
#
_entry.id   AF-A0A3D0XLP0-F1
#
_cell.length_a   1.000
_cell.length_b   1.000
_cell.length_c   1.000
_cell.angle_alpha   90.00
_cell.angle_beta   90.00
_cell.angle_gamma   90.00
#
_symmetry.space_group_name_H-M   'P 1'
#
loop_
_entity.id
_entity.type
_entity.pdbx_description
1 polymer ?
#
loop_
_entity_poly.entity_id
_entity_poly.type
_entity_poly.pdbx_seq_one_letter_code
_entity_poly.pdbx_strand_id
1 'polypeptide(L)'
;MKAVPPQTPPTATISRRQALHKGLQWAGMAMTLPAWAAFDQQTSDESLVSFEDMPRSRPNRLDWEMLDQWVTPQDQVFNVQHYGMPEVDPNTFSLTIDGMV
;
A
#
# COMPACT_ATOMS: atom_id res chain seq x y z
N MET A 1 55.99 29.86 38.28
CA MET A 1 55.67 28.74 37.37
C MET A 1 54.61 27.89 38.05
N LYS A 2 53.35 27.91 37.58
CA LYS A 2 52.26 27.09 38.16
C LYS A 2 52.18 25.76 37.41
N ALA A 3 52.23 24.65 38.14
CA ALA A 3 52.11 23.31 37.57
C ALA A 3 50.69 23.06 37.05
N VAL A 4 50.59 22.47 35.86
CA VAL A 4 49.33 22.02 35.23
C VAL A 4 48.97 20.65 35.81
N PRO A 5 47.73 20.42 36.26
CA PRO A 5 47.33 19.12 36.83
C PRO A 5 47.22 18.03 35.75
N PRO A 6 47.43 16.74 36.10
CA PRO A 6 47.34 15.64 35.15
C PRO A 6 45.89 15.43 34.69
N GLN A 7 45.70 15.37 33.38
CA GLN A 7 44.41 15.06 32.74
C GLN A 7 44.13 13.55 32.87
N THR A 8 43.06 13.17 33.55
CA THR A 8 42.59 11.78 33.62
C THR A 8 42.05 11.34 32.25
N PRO A 9 42.52 10.25 31.64
CA PRO A 9 41.97 9.79 30.37
C PRO A 9 40.53 9.29 30.56
N PRO A 10 39.62 9.54 29.60
CA PRO A 10 38.22 9.12 29.72
C PRO A 10 38.11 7.58 29.80
N THR A 11 37.43 7.08 30.82
CA THR A 11 37.37 5.66 31.23
C THR A 11 36.42 4.79 30.39
N ALA A 12 36.16 5.12 29.12
CA ALA A 12 35.28 4.30 28.28
C ALA A 12 35.81 4.10 26.86
N THR A 13 36.88 3.32 26.73
CA THR A 13 37.39 2.90 25.42
C THR A 13 36.58 1.69 24.94
N ILE A 14 35.56 1.92 24.12
CA ILE A 14 34.84 0.83 23.45
C ILE A 14 35.80 0.15 22.47
N SER A 15 36.02 -1.16 22.61
CA SER A 15 36.84 -1.90 21.65
C SER A 15 36.11 -2.03 20.30
N ARG A 16 36.86 -2.10 19.19
CA ARG A 16 36.30 -2.28 17.84
C ARG A 16 35.34 -3.47 17.76
N ARG A 17 35.67 -4.58 18.42
CA ARG A 17 34.81 -5.78 18.51
C ARG A 17 33.50 -5.50 19.24
N GLN A 18 33.55 -4.77 20.35
CA GLN A 18 32.34 -4.37 21.07
C GLN A 18 31.48 -3.41 20.25
N ALA A 19 32.09 -2.50 19.48
CA ALA A 19 31.37 -1.65 18.55
C ALA A 19 30.67 -2.48 17.45
N LEU A 20 31.37 -3.45 16.87
CA LEU A 20 30.80 -4.36 15.86
C LEU A 20 29.67 -5.24 16.43
N HIS A 21 29.85 -5.84 17.60
CA HIS A 21 28.81 -6.65 18.24
C HIS A 21 27.57 -5.83 18.59
N LYS A 22 27.74 -4.61 19.09
CA LYS A 22 26.61 -3.72 19.39
C LYS A 22 25.90 -3.29 18.10
N GLY A 23 26.64 -2.96 17.05
CA GLY A 23 26.05 -2.61 15.74
C GLY A 23 25.25 -3.76 15.13
N LEU A 24 25.76 -5.00 15.19
CA LEU A 24 25.07 -6.17 14.65
C LEU A 24 23.76 -6.48 15.39
N GLN A 25 23.71 -6.26 16.70
CA GLN A 25 22.47 -6.42 17.49
C GLN A 25 21.39 -5.43 17.05
N TRP A 26 21.75 -4.17 16.82
CA TRP A 26 20.81 -3.17 16.32
C TRP A 26 20.33 -3.48 14.90
N ALA A 27 21.23 -3.90 14.00
CA ALA A 27 20.86 -4.29 12.64
C ALA A 27 19.93 -5.51 12.61
N GLY A 28 20.20 -6.53 13.45
CA GLY A 28 19.33 -7.70 13.58
C GLY A 28 17.94 -7.35 14.10
N MET A 29 17.84 -6.44 15.08
CA MET A 29 16.57 -6.01 15.62
C MET A 29 15.74 -5.20 14.60
N ALA A 30 16.39 -4.37 13.78
CA ALA A 30 15.72 -3.66 12.69
C ALA A 30 15.09 -4.63 11.67
N MET A 31 15.72 -5.80 11.41
CA MET A 31 15.17 -6.81 10.49
C MET A 31 14.00 -7.62 11.06
N THR A 32 13.73 -7.55 12.36
CA THR A 32 12.53 -8.18 12.96
C THR A 32 11.27 -7.33 12.82
N LEU A 33 11.42 -6.07 12.41
CA LEU A 33 10.28 -5.23 12.11
C LEU A 33 9.60 -5.76 10.84
N PRO A 34 8.27 -5.89 10.83
CA PRO A 34 7.56 -6.32 9.64
C PRO A 34 7.75 -5.30 8.52
N ALA A 35 7.74 -5.75 7.26
CA ALA A 35 8.04 -4.89 6.10
C ALA A 35 7.14 -3.64 6.02
N TRP A 36 5.90 -3.72 6.51
CA TRP A 36 4.99 -2.58 6.58
C TRP A 36 5.39 -1.52 7.61
N ALA A 37 6.19 -1.87 8.62
CA ALA A 37 6.72 -0.91 9.60
C ALA A 37 7.96 -0.16 9.06
N ALA A 38 8.48 -0.55 7.90
CA ALA A 38 9.56 0.15 7.21
C ALA A 38 9.05 1.27 6.27
N PHE A 39 7.74 1.35 6.05
CA PHE A 39 7.09 2.39 5.27
C PHE A 39 6.14 3.17 6.17
N ASP A 40 5.91 4.44 5.86
CA ASP A 40 4.88 5.20 6.54
C ASP A 40 3.53 4.54 6.28
N GLN A 41 2.82 4.26 7.36
CA GLN A 41 1.46 3.75 7.28
C GLN A 41 0.53 4.93 7.06
N GLN A 42 -0.46 4.76 6.19
CA GLN A 42 -1.45 5.80 5.91
C GLN A 42 -2.04 6.33 7.22
N THR A 43 -1.73 7.59 7.56
CA THR A 43 -2.24 8.23 8.77
C THR A 43 -3.58 8.91 8.49
N SER A 44 -4.36 9.20 9.55
CA SER A 44 -5.67 9.85 9.40
C SER A 44 -5.62 11.30 8.92
N ASP A 45 -4.46 11.94 9.05
CA ASP A 45 -4.18 13.30 8.60
C ASP A 45 -3.58 13.36 7.18
N GLU A 46 -3.34 12.21 6.55
CA GLU A 46 -3.01 12.17 5.12
C GLU A 46 -4.21 12.60 4.27
N SER A 47 -3.90 13.34 3.21
CA SER A 47 -4.88 13.76 2.21
C SER A 47 -4.63 13.00 0.91
N LEU A 48 -5.71 12.64 0.22
CA LEU A 48 -5.63 12.01 -1.08
C LEU A 48 -4.93 12.96 -2.06
N VAL A 49 -3.79 12.52 -2.61
CA VAL A 49 -3.14 13.22 -3.72
C VAL A 49 -3.86 12.82 -5.01
N SER A 50 -4.52 13.77 -5.65
CA SER A 50 -5.17 13.55 -6.94
C SER A 50 -4.13 13.31 -8.04
N PHE A 51 -4.42 12.39 -8.96
CA PHE A 51 -3.69 12.32 -10.21
C PHE A 51 -4.03 13.56 -11.05
N GLU A 52 -3.03 14.40 -11.30
CA GLU A 52 -3.22 15.58 -12.14
C GLU A 52 -3.47 15.16 -13.58
N ASP A 53 -4.43 15.82 -14.25
CA ASP A 53 -4.77 15.63 -15.66
C ASP A 53 -5.21 14.22 -16.08
N MET A 54 -5.70 13.37 -15.15
CA MET A 54 -6.23 12.06 -15.57
C MET A 54 -7.51 12.27 -16.42
N PRO A 55 -7.56 11.80 -17.68
CA PRO A 55 -8.74 11.97 -18.50
C PRO A 55 -9.91 11.22 -17.89
N ARG A 56 -11.03 11.91 -17.72
CA ARG A 56 -12.26 11.31 -17.19
C ARG A 56 -12.70 10.13 -18.04
N SER A 57 -13.12 9.07 -17.37
CA SER A 57 -13.62 7.87 -18.04
C SER A 57 -14.83 8.21 -18.91
N ARG A 58 -14.85 7.66 -20.13
CA ARG A 58 -16.02 7.76 -21.02
C ARG A 58 -17.20 6.98 -20.42
N PRO A 59 -18.46 7.28 -20.81
CA PRO A 59 -19.60 6.48 -20.40
C PRO A 59 -19.37 4.97 -20.61
N ASN A 60 -19.93 4.14 -19.71
CA ASN A 60 -19.77 2.69 -19.67
C ASN A 60 -18.34 2.18 -19.39
N ARG A 61 -17.46 3.04 -18.85
CA ARG A 61 -16.13 2.64 -18.34
C ARG A 61 -16.06 2.92 -16.85
N LEU A 62 -15.25 2.14 -16.15
CA LEU A 62 -15.01 2.34 -14.73
C LEU A 62 -14.26 3.66 -14.52
N ASP A 63 -14.80 4.52 -13.66
CA ASP A 63 -14.15 5.73 -13.18
C ASP A 63 -13.69 5.50 -11.75
N TRP A 64 -12.52 4.86 -11.61
CA TRP A 64 -12.06 4.37 -10.31
C TRP A 64 -11.78 5.48 -9.29
N GLU A 65 -11.54 6.71 -9.75
CA GLU A 65 -11.27 7.87 -8.88
C GLU A 65 -12.53 8.37 -8.18
N MET A 66 -13.71 8.02 -8.68
CA MET A 66 -15.01 8.38 -8.08
C MET A 66 -15.56 7.29 -7.16
N LEU A 67 -14.87 6.16 -7.04
CA LEU A 67 -15.32 5.08 -6.16
C LEU A 67 -15.10 5.50 -4.71
N ASP A 68 -16.18 5.62 -3.96
CA ASP A 68 -16.21 5.92 -2.53
C ASP A 68 -16.52 4.68 -1.68
N GLN A 69 -16.79 3.54 -2.32
CA GLN A 69 -17.16 2.28 -1.68
C GLN A 69 -16.22 1.14 -2.07
N TRP A 70 -16.08 0.18 -1.14
CA TRP A 70 -15.30 -1.04 -1.37
C TRP A 70 -15.90 -1.93 -2.47
N VAL A 71 -17.23 -1.98 -2.56
CA VAL A 71 -17.96 -2.67 -3.62
C VAL A 71 -18.43 -1.62 -4.61
N THR A 72 -18.10 -1.78 -5.88
CA THR A 72 -18.51 -0.84 -6.94
C THR A 72 -20.03 -0.69 -6.95
N PRO A 73 -20.56 0.53 -6.76
CA PRO A 73 -21.99 0.79 -6.86
C PRO A 73 -22.55 0.39 -8.22
N GLN A 74 -23.78 -0.12 -8.25
CA GLN A 74 -24.41 -0.68 -9.46
C GLN A 74 -24.45 0.30 -10.65
N ASP A 75 -24.60 1.59 -10.38
CA ASP A 75 -24.64 2.69 -11.35
C ASP A 75 -23.24 3.13 -11.84
N GLN A 76 -22.17 2.59 -11.24
CA GLN A 76 -20.77 2.88 -11.58
C GLN A 76 -20.03 1.67 -12.18
N VAL A 77 -20.70 0.51 -12.29
CA VAL A 77 -20.13 -0.69 -12.94
C VAL A 77 -19.97 -0.44 -14.44
N PHE A 78 -18.82 -0.84 -14.99
CA PHE A 78 -18.54 -0.73 -16.42
C PHE A 78 -19.34 -1.74 -17.24
N ASN A 79 -19.53 -1.45 -18.54
CA ASN A 79 -20.25 -2.36 -19.44
C ASN A 79 -19.42 -2.64 -20.70
N VAL A 80 -19.27 -3.93 -21.04
CA VAL A 80 -18.56 -4.41 -22.23
C VAL A 80 -19.49 -5.30 -23.04
N GLN A 81 -19.79 -4.86 -24.26
CA GLN A 81 -20.73 -5.55 -25.15
C GLN A 81 -20.28 -5.46 -26.60
N HIS A 82 -20.46 -6.55 -27.35
CA HIS A 82 -20.17 -6.60 -28.78
C HIS A 82 -21.38 -6.17 -29.62
N TYR A 83 -22.59 -6.52 -29.19
CA TYR A 83 -23.81 -6.41 -30.01
C TYR A 83 -24.98 -5.67 -29.32
N GLY A 84 -24.72 -4.94 -28.24
CA GLY A 84 -25.77 -4.28 -27.44
C GLY A 84 -26.11 -5.03 -26.14
N MET A 85 -27.07 -4.50 -25.38
CA MET A 85 -27.59 -5.10 -24.16
C MET A 85 -29.05 -5.52 -24.41
N PRO A 86 -29.38 -6.83 -24.29
CA PRO A 86 -30.72 -7.29 -24.58
C PRO A 86 -31.69 -6.90 -23.46
N GLU A 87 -32.93 -6.59 -23.82
CA GLU A 87 -34.05 -6.56 -22.90
C GLU A 87 -34.58 -7.99 -22.75
N VAL A 88 -34.64 -8.50 -21.51
CA VAL A 88 -35.00 -9.89 -21.20
C VAL A 88 -36.26 -9.89 -20.33
N ASP A 89 -37.33 -10.52 -20.80
CA ASP A 89 -38.51 -10.79 -19.98
C ASP A 89 -38.23 -12.04 -19.10
N PRO A 90 -38.21 -11.89 -17.77
CA PRO A 90 -37.94 -12.99 -16.85
C PRO A 90 -39.01 -14.10 -16.92
N ASN A 91 -40.24 -13.81 -17.37
CA ASN A 91 -41.30 -14.81 -17.46
C ASN A 91 -41.13 -15.76 -18.66
N THR A 92 -40.37 -15.34 -19.67
CA THR A 92 -40.11 -16.12 -20.87
C THR A 92 -38.65 -16.55 -21.01
N PHE A 93 -37.79 -16.15 -20.08
CA PHE A 93 -36.37 -16.49 -20.11
C PHE A 93 -36.16 -17.99 -19.89
N SER A 94 -35.33 -18.61 -20.72
CA SER A 94 -34.93 -20.01 -20.60
C SER A 94 -33.42 -20.18 -20.75
N LEU A 95 -32.80 -20.95 -19.86
CA LEU A 95 -31.40 -21.36 -19.96
C LEU A 95 -31.33 -22.82 -20.44
N THR A 96 -30.71 -23.06 -21.59
CA THR A 96 -30.47 -24.42 -22.11
C THR A 96 -29.12 -24.94 -21.63
N ILE A 97 -29.12 -26.15 -21.09
CA ILE A 97 -27.91 -26.92 -20.75
C ILE A 97 -27.94 -28.17 -21.65
N ASP A 98 -26.88 -28.40 -22.43
CA ASP A 98 -26.80 -29.46 -23.45
C ASP A 98 -25.35 -29.96 -23.58
N GLY A 99 -25.13 -31.03 -24.35
CA GLY A 99 -23.83 -31.68 -24.53
C GLY A 99 -23.65 -32.93 -23.67
N MET A 100 -22.40 -33.33 -23.45
CA MET A 100 -22.07 -34.46 -22.55
C MET A 100 -21.85 -33.93 -21.13
N VAL A 101 -22.96 -33.61 -20.47
CA VAL A 101 -23.03 -33.11 -19.10
C VAL A 101 -23.99 -33.93 -18.26
#